data_AF-J9EHQ5-F1
#
_entry.id   AF-J9EHQ5-F1
#
_cell.length_a   1.000
_cell.length_b   1.000
_cell.length_c   1.000
_cell.angle_alpha   90.00
_cell.angle_beta   90.00
_cell.angle_gamma   90.00
#
_symmetry.space_group_name_H-M   'P 1'
#
loop_
_entity.id
_entity.type
_entity.pdbx_description
1 polymer ?
#
loop_
_entity_poly.entity_id
_entity_poly.type
_entity_poly.pdbx_seq_one_letter_code
_entity_poly.pdbx_strand_id
1 'polypeptide(L)'
;MVINDATYLLDESLLALKKIHDIESLKESNEWSNLGDEERQMKEDALLEAKRSVRNWLILGRDTLDLFTYLTADAPEPFYEPFSFSFINDGLLPPVAPDLFGVMPEFFLENSLDFIVFLLKNNPVILLESRLDLPEQLLVFICSTHYFNNKFLAAKIVEVLFMVCPAILPAAYQFHLSVINSPLATDRLFPSLVKFYADVESTGASTEFYDKFNIRRSIQVIFRSLWESTIYRSNITSYARECSPDFIRFVNMVINDATYLLDESLLALKKIHDIESLKESNEWSNLGDEERQMKEDALLEAKRSVRNWLILGRDTLDLFTYLTADAPEPFYEP
;
A
#
# COMPACT_ATOMS: atom_id res chain seq x y z
N MET A 1 2.59 -17.61 7.89
CA MET A 1 2.09 -17.84 9.22
C MET A 1 3.33 -18.22 9.97
N VAL A 2 3.79 -19.47 9.87
CA VAL A 2 4.97 -19.94 10.60
C VAL A 2 6.24 -19.06 10.45
N ILE A 3 6.72 -18.67 9.25
CA ILE A 3 7.92 -17.78 9.12
C ILE A 3 7.68 -16.37 9.73
N ASN A 4 6.52 -15.77 9.45
CA ASN A 4 6.21 -14.41 9.92
C ASN A 4 5.89 -14.38 11.41
N ASP A 5 5.26 -15.44 11.91
CA ASP A 5 5.06 -15.66 13.33
C ASP A 5 6.44 -15.79 13.99
N ALA A 6 7.39 -16.54 13.43
CA ALA A 6 8.75 -16.60 14.00
C ALA A 6 9.45 -15.24 14.07
N THR A 7 9.41 -14.44 13.00
CA THR A 7 10.04 -13.11 13.00
C THR A 7 9.34 -12.16 13.97
N TYR A 8 8.01 -12.11 13.94
CA TYR A 8 7.19 -11.31 14.86
C TYR A 8 7.37 -11.72 16.32
N LEU A 9 7.35 -13.02 16.61
CA LEU A 9 7.56 -13.58 17.94
C LEU A 9 8.98 -13.28 18.45
N LEU A 10 9.98 -13.24 17.57
CA LEU A 10 11.35 -12.86 17.92
C LEU A 10 11.41 -11.37 18.29
N ASP A 11 10.82 -10.50 17.48
CA ASP A 11 10.78 -9.05 17.72
C ASP A 11 10.02 -8.70 19.01
N GLU A 12 8.85 -9.30 19.23
CA GLU A 12 8.07 -9.17 20.48
C GLU A 12 8.84 -9.73 21.68
N SER A 13 9.56 -10.85 21.50
CA SER A 13 10.43 -11.39 22.56
C SER A 13 11.55 -10.43 22.92
N LEU A 14 12.17 -9.75 21.94
CA LEU A 14 13.22 -8.77 22.18
C LEU A 14 12.68 -7.51 22.88
N LEU A 15 11.51 -7.01 22.47
CA LEU A 15 10.84 -5.88 23.12
C LEU A 15 10.49 -6.20 24.57
N ALA A 16 9.94 -7.38 24.83
CA ALA A 16 9.59 -7.79 26.18
C ALA A 16 10.82 -8.12 27.04
N LEU A 17 11.91 -8.66 26.46
CA LEU A 17 13.20 -8.80 27.16
C LEU A 17 13.80 -7.45 27.55
N LYS A 18 13.71 -6.44 26.68
CA LYS A 18 14.10 -5.07 27.01
C LYS A 18 13.27 -4.52 28.17
N LYS A 19 11.94 -4.70 28.13
CA LYS A 19 11.04 -4.28 29.23
C LYS A 19 11.38 -4.98 30.55
N ILE A 20 11.72 -6.27 30.52
CA ILE A 20 12.19 -7.02 31.70
C ILE A 20 13.48 -6.38 32.23
N HIS A 21 14.47 -6.16 31.37
CA HIS A 21 15.75 -5.57 31.73
C HIS A 21 15.61 -4.18 32.34
N ASP A 22 14.77 -3.32 31.75
CA ASP A 22 14.52 -1.96 32.22
C ASP A 22 13.89 -1.95 33.63
N ILE A 23 12.92 -2.84 33.89
CA ILE A 23 12.27 -2.95 35.21
C ILE A 23 13.22 -3.57 36.25
N GLU A 24 13.99 -4.59 35.89
CA GLU A 24 14.98 -5.21 36.80
C GLU A 24 16.11 -4.24 37.14
N SER A 25 16.62 -3.48 36.17
CA SER A 25 17.62 -2.45 36.40
C SER A 25 17.09 -1.32 37.27
N LEU A 26 15.82 -0.94 37.10
CA LEU A 26 15.16 0.02 37.97
C LEU A 26 15.05 -0.49 39.40
N LYS A 27 14.71 -1.77 39.61
CA LYS A 27 14.66 -2.42 40.95
C LYS A 27 15.99 -2.41 41.68
N GLU A 28 17.09 -2.49 40.94
CA GLU A 28 18.45 -2.41 41.49
C GLU A 28 18.91 -0.97 41.78
N SER A 29 18.16 0.03 41.30
CA SER A 29 18.47 1.44 41.50
C SER A 29 17.81 2.00 42.78
N ASN A 30 18.40 3.06 43.32
CA ASN A 30 17.83 3.81 44.45
C ASN A 30 16.52 4.55 44.08
N GLU A 31 16.13 4.57 42.80
CA GLU A 31 14.88 5.20 42.35
C GLU A 31 13.68 4.30 42.63
N TRP A 32 13.85 2.98 42.69
CA TRP A 32 12.77 2.03 42.98
C TRP A 32 12.13 2.28 44.35
N SER A 33 12.95 2.56 45.37
CA SER A 33 12.48 2.88 46.71
C SER A 33 11.70 4.19 46.80
N ASN A 34 11.83 5.07 45.80
CA ASN A 34 11.14 6.36 45.75
C ASN A 34 9.77 6.26 45.06
N LEU A 35 9.42 5.10 44.48
CA LEU A 35 8.13 4.86 43.84
C LEU A 35 7.04 4.53 44.87
N GLY A 36 5.81 4.98 44.59
CA GLY A 36 4.63 4.63 45.40
C GLY A 36 4.35 3.12 45.39
N ASP A 37 3.67 2.62 46.43
CA ASP A 37 3.35 1.18 46.56
C ASP A 37 2.51 0.65 45.38
N GLU A 38 1.53 1.44 44.92
CA GLU A 38 0.69 1.09 43.75
C GLU A 38 1.51 1.03 42.44
N GLU A 39 2.44 1.96 42.26
CA GLU A 39 3.28 2.01 41.05
C GLU A 39 4.29 0.85 41.02
N ARG A 40 4.83 0.48 42.18
CA ARG A 40 5.68 -0.71 42.31
C ARG A 40 4.89 -1.97 41.98
N GLN A 41 3.69 -2.13 42.52
CA GLN A 41 2.84 -3.29 42.23
C GLN A 41 2.54 -3.41 40.73
N MET A 42 2.17 -2.30 40.07
CA MET A 42 1.91 -2.29 38.64
C MET A 42 3.13 -2.68 37.79
N LYS A 43 4.34 -2.23 38.17
CA LYS A 43 5.59 -2.62 37.49
C LYS A 43 5.96 -4.09 37.76
N GLU A 44 5.63 -4.62 38.93
CA GLU A 44 5.83 -6.05 39.24
C GLU A 44 4.90 -6.96 38.44
N ASP A 45 3.63 -6.58 38.31
CA ASP A 45 2.66 -7.31 37.49
C ASP A 45 3.07 -7.28 36.00
N ALA A 46 3.49 -6.11 35.50
CA ALA A 46 4.00 -5.97 34.15
C ALA A 46 5.29 -6.78 33.89
N LEU A 47 6.16 -6.93 34.90
CA LEU A 47 7.35 -7.77 34.83
C LEU A 47 6.98 -9.26 34.74
N LEU A 48 6.01 -9.70 35.53
CA LEU A 48 5.55 -11.09 35.53
C LEU A 48 4.89 -11.46 34.20
N GLU A 49 4.06 -10.57 33.65
CA GLU A 49 3.43 -10.73 32.35
C GLU A 49 4.47 -10.78 31.22
N ALA A 50 5.42 -9.84 31.20
CA ALA A 50 6.48 -9.82 30.20
C ALA A 50 7.32 -11.11 30.23
N LYS A 51 7.70 -11.61 31.43
CA LYS A 51 8.43 -12.88 31.57
C LYS A 51 7.65 -14.07 31.03
N ARG A 52 6.33 -14.10 31.23
CA ARG A 52 5.46 -15.16 30.73
C ARG A 52 5.33 -15.11 29.21
N SER A 53 5.13 -13.93 28.64
CA SER A 53 4.98 -13.72 27.20
C SER A 53 6.26 -14.07 26.44
N VAL A 54 7.43 -13.58 26.90
CA VAL A 54 8.74 -13.93 26.30
C VAL A 54 8.95 -15.44 26.26
N ARG A 55 8.67 -16.14 27.36
CA ARG A 55 8.85 -17.59 27.41
C ARG A 55 7.98 -18.30 26.38
N ASN A 56 6.72 -17.91 26.25
CA ASN A 56 5.79 -18.54 25.30
C ASN A 56 6.20 -18.26 23.85
N TRP A 57 6.59 -17.01 23.55
CA TRP A 57 7.01 -16.62 22.21
C TRP A 57 8.33 -17.27 21.79
N LEU A 58 9.31 -17.38 22.69
CA LEU A 58 10.57 -18.09 22.41
C LEU A 58 10.38 -19.60 22.19
N ILE A 59 9.44 -20.23 22.90
CA ILE A 59 9.09 -21.64 22.67
C ILE A 59 8.46 -21.81 21.28
N LEU A 60 7.47 -20.97 20.95
CA LEU A 60 6.80 -21.05 19.65
C LEU A 60 7.73 -20.72 18.48
N GLY A 61 8.65 -19.75 18.66
CA GLY A 61 9.70 -19.43 17.70
C GLY A 61 10.67 -20.59 17.50
N ARG A 62 11.05 -21.31 18.57
CA ARG A 62 11.86 -22.53 18.48
C ARG A 62 11.13 -23.64 17.72
N ASP A 63 9.90 -23.98 18.10
CA ASP A 63 9.14 -25.07 17.48
C ASP A 63 8.89 -24.79 15.98
N THR A 64 8.74 -23.51 15.65
CA THR A 64 8.68 -23.03 14.27
C THR A 64 9.97 -23.29 13.50
N LEU A 65 11.13 -22.93 14.06
CA LEU A 65 12.42 -23.17 13.42
C LEU A 65 12.70 -24.67 13.28
N ASP A 66 12.30 -25.47 14.27
CA ASP A 66 12.39 -26.93 14.22
C ASP A 66 11.49 -27.50 13.10
N LEU A 67 10.28 -26.97 12.91
CA LEU A 67 9.40 -27.33 11.78
C LEU A 67 10.01 -26.94 10.43
N PHE A 68 10.62 -25.76 10.30
CA PHE A 68 11.31 -25.39 9.06
C PHE A 68 12.50 -26.29 8.78
N THR A 69 13.27 -26.63 9.81
CA THR A 69 14.40 -27.58 9.70
C THR A 69 13.91 -28.95 9.24
N TYR A 70 12.77 -29.41 9.77
CA TYR A 70 12.14 -30.67 9.35
C TYR A 70 11.63 -30.62 7.90
N LEU A 71 10.89 -29.57 7.51
CA LEU A 71 10.33 -29.44 6.17
C LEU A 71 11.42 -29.27 5.10
N THR A 72 12.49 -28.56 5.42
CA THR A 72 13.62 -28.36 4.50
C THR A 72 14.55 -29.57 4.38
N ALA A 73 14.48 -30.53 5.31
CA ALA A 73 15.26 -31.77 5.24
C ALA A 73 14.74 -32.73 4.14
N ASP A 74 13.41 -32.82 3.98
CA ASP A 74 12.77 -33.79 3.08
C ASP A 74 12.17 -33.15 1.81
N ALA A 75 11.76 -31.87 1.86
CA ALA A 75 11.21 -31.14 0.73
C ALA A 75 11.84 -29.73 0.62
N PRO A 76 13.13 -29.64 0.28
CA PRO A 76 13.83 -28.37 0.22
C PRO A 76 13.45 -27.46 -0.97
N GLU A 77 12.97 -28.02 -2.07
CA GLU A 77 12.78 -27.30 -3.34
C GLU A 77 11.91 -26.03 -3.23
N PRO A 78 10.77 -26.02 -2.48
CA PRO A 78 9.98 -24.80 -2.26
C PRO A 78 10.73 -23.68 -1.52
N PHE A 79 11.89 -23.96 -0.93
CA PHE A 79 12.69 -23.04 -0.11
C PHE A 79 14.02 -22.63 -0.76
N TYR A 80 14.45 -23.30 -1.84
CA TYR A 80 15.71 -23.00 -2.54
C TYR A 80 15.54 -22.21 -3.83
N GLU A 81 14.38 -22.30 -4.49
CA GLU A 81 14.12 -21.48 -5.65
C GLU A 81 13.47 -20.16 -5.24
N PRO A 82 14.06 -19.00 -5.57
CA PRO A 82 13.34 -17.73 -5.46
C PRO A 82 12.19 -17.79 -6.45
N PHE A 83 10.98 -18.14 -5.97
CA PHE A 83 9.73 -18.27 -6.73
C PHE A 83 9.91 -18.00 -8.23
N SER A 84 10.45 -18.98 -8.96
CA SER A 84 10.53 -18.87 -10.41
C SER A 84 9.11 -19.07 -10.89
N PHE A 85 8.34 -17.98 -10.91
CA PHE A 85 7.05 -17.91 -11.55
C PHE A 85 7.26 -17.96 -13.07
N SER A 86 7.89 -19.03 -13.55
CA SER A 86 7.94 -19.45 -14.94
C SER A 86 6.56 -19.95 -15.40
N PHE A 87 5.49 -19.25 -14.98
CA PHE A 87 4.14 -19.42 -15.46
C PHE A 87 3.96 -18.84 -16.86
N ILE A 88 4.94 -18.07 -17.32
CA ILE A 88 4.97 -17.45 -18.64
C ILE A 88 5.52 -18.47 -19.65
N ASN A 89 4.62 -19.28 -20.21
CA ASN A 89 4.90 -20.04 -21.43
C ASN A 89 4.63 -19.12 -22.63
N ASP A 90 5.66 -18.83 -23.43
CA ASP A 90 5.54 -18.00 -24.64
C ASP A 90 4.89 -16.61 -24.44
N GLY A 91 5.06 -16.01 -23.26
CA GLY A 91 4.50 -14.68 -22.94
C GLY A 91 3.04 -14.69 -22.46
N LEU A 92 2.42 -15.87 -22.27
CA LEU A 92 1.02 -16.00 -21.89
C LEU A 92 0.86 -16.51 -20.46
N LEU A 93 -0.01 -15.85 -19.69
CA LEU A 93 -0.44 -16.28 -18.35
C LEU A 93 -1.59 -17.30 -18.47
N PRO A 94 -1.61 -18.38 -17.68
CA PRO A 94 -2.68 -19.36 -17.74
C PRO A 94 -4.04 -18.75 -17.28
N PRO A 95 -5.18 -19.20 -17.83
CA PRO A 95 -6.48 -18.65 -17.42
C PRO A 95 -6.91 -19.05 -16.00
N VAL A 96 -6.28 -20.10 -15.45
CA VAL A 96 -6.52 -20.60 -14.10
C VAL A 96 -5.18 -20.63 -13.38
N ALA A 97 -5.18 -20.22 -12.10
CA ALA A 97 -4.01 -20.29 -11.26
C ALA A 97 -3.48 -21.74 -11.20
N PRO A 98 -2.17 -21.97 -11.36
CA PRO A 98 -1.58 -23.29 -11.19
C PRO A 98 -1.85 -23.84 -9.78
N ASP A 99 -2.02 -25.16 -9.64
CA ASP A 99 -2.39 -25.79 -8.36
C ASP A 99 -1.42 -25.44 -7.22
N LEU A 100 -0.11 -25.43 -7.52
CA LEU A 100 0.93 -25.02 -6.56
C LEU A 100 0.81 -23.54 -6.14
N PHE A 101 0.31 -22.68 -7.03
CA PHE A 101 0.01 -21.28 -6.68
C PHE A 101 -1.25 -21.19 -5.81
N GLY A 102 -2.29 -21.97 -6.14
CA GLY A 102 -3.56 -21.99 -5.40
C GLY A 102 -3.45 -22.49 -3.96
N VAL A 103 -2.42 -23.28 -3.63
CA VAL A 103 -2.14 -23.70 -2.25
C VAL A 103 -1.31 -22.69 -1.45
N MET A 104 -0.76 -21.65 -2.11
CA MET A 104 0.05 -20.64 -1.44
C MET A 104 -0.84 -19.76 -0.55
N PRO A 105 -0.54 -19.63 0.75
CA PRO A 105 -1.31 -18.72 1.60
C PRO A 105 -1.10 -17.25 1.22
N GLU A 106 -2.20 -16.52 1.01
CA GLU A 106 -2.19 -15.12 0.56
C GLU A 106 -1.42 -14.16 1.49
N PHE A 107 -1.42 -14.41 2.81
CA PHE A 107 -0.68 -13.59 3.76
C PHE A 107 0.83 -13.58 3.44
N PHE A 108 1.37 -14.61 2.78
CA PHE A 108 2.81 -14.69 2.49
C PHE A 108 3.19 -13.61 1.48
N LEU A 109 2.37 -13.48 0.43
CA LEU A 109 2.51 -12.42 -0.55
C LEU A 109 2.27 -11.05 0.09
N GLU A 110 1.26 -10.92 0.96
CA GLU A 110 0.98 -9.67 1.67
C GLU A 110 2.19 -9.17 2.48
N ASN A 111 2.75 -10.03 3.33
CA ASN A 111 3.90 -9.67 4.16
C ASN A 111 5.16 -9.39 3.34
N SER A 112 5.34 -10.11 2.23
CA SER A 112 6.43 -9.85 1.28
C SER A 112 6.29 -8.46 0.66
N LEU A 113 5.08 -8.07 0.26
CA LEU A 113 4.79 -6.75 -0.28
C LEU A 113 4.97 -5.65 0.78
N ASP A 114 4.54 -5.87 2.03
CA ASP A 114 4.78 -4.93 3.13
C ASP A 114 6.27 -4.70 3.39
N PHE A 115 7.06 -5.77 3.36
CA PHE A 115 8.51 -5.67 3.50
C PHE A 115 9.15 -4.94 2.31
N ILE A 116 8.69 -5.19 1.09
CA ILE A 116 9.12 -4.46 -0.11
C ILE A 116 8.81 -2.96 0.02
N VAL A 117 7.59 -2.61 0.44
CA VAL A 117 7.17 -1.23 0.67
C VAL A 117 8.02 -0.59 1.77
N PHE A 118 8.30 -1.29 2.86
CA PHE A 118 9.18 -0.84 3.92
C PHE A 118 10.60 -0.56 3.40
N LEU A 119 11.18 -1.46 2.60
CA LEU A 119 12.49 -1.27 1.99
C LEU A 119 12.51 -0.07 1.06
N LEU A 120 11.51 0.08 0.18
CA LEU A 120 11.42 1.23 -0.72
C LEU A 120 11.33 2.57 0.03
N LYS A 121 10.66 2.60 1.19
CA LYS A 121 10.52 3.80 2.04
C LYS A 121 11.81 4.15 2.80
N ASN A 122 12.54 3.15 3.30
CA ASN A 122 13.64 3.35 4.25
C ASN A 122 15.03 3.17 3.65
N ASN A 123 15.21 2.19 2.75
CA ASN A 123 16.48 1.91 2.10
C ASN A 123 16.27 1.23 0.73
N PRO A 124 15.84 1.98 -0.29
CA PRO A 124 15.44 1.41 -1.58
C PRO A 124 16.60 0.73 -2.31
N VAL A 125 17.84 1.17 -2.08
CA VAL A 125 19.04 0.62 -2.74
C VAL A 125 19.15 -0.90 -2.53
N ILE A 126 18.87 -1.37 -1.31
CA ILE A 126 18.92 -2.81 -0.99
C ILE A 126 18.01 -3.61 -1.92
N LEU A 127 16.76 -3.17 -2.10
CA LEU A 127 15.81 -3.88 -2.95
C LEU A 127 16.19 -3.79 -4.43
N LEU A 128 16.50 -2.58 -4.89
CA LEU A 128 16.76 -2.29 -6.31
C LEU A 128 18.00 -3.02 -6.83
N GLU A 129 19.00 -3.25 -5.98
CA GLU A 129 20.24 -3.95 -6.35
C GLU A 129 20.19 -5.47 -6.13
N SER A 130 19.30 -5.98 -5.27
CA SER A 130 19.29 -7.40 -4.88
C SER A 130 18.25 -8.26 -5.61
N ARG A 131 17.19 -7.67 -6.19
CA ARG A 131 16.05 -8.42 -6.75
C ARG A 131 15.72 -8.01 -8.18
N LEU A 132 16.51 -8.52 -9.13
CA LEU A 132 16.33 -8.26 -10.57
C LEU A 132 15.10 -8.96 -11.17
N ASP A 133 14.61 -10.02 -10.52
CA ASP A 133 13.43 -10.82 -10.89
C ASP A 133 12.09 -10.21 -10.44
N LEU A 134 12.12 -9.35 -9.41
CA LEU A 134 10.92 -8.79 -8.80
C LEU A 134 10.01 -8.01 -9.76
N PRO A 135 10.51 -7.19 -10.71
CA PRO A 135 9.67 -6.52 -11.70
C PRO A 135 8.70 -7.47 -12.43
N GLU A 136 9.19 -8.63 -12.84
CA GLU A 136 8.39 -9.62 -13.56
C GLU A 136 7.35 -10.29 -12.65
N GLN A 137 7.73 -10.62 -11.42
CA GLN A 137 6.82 -11.20 -10.42
C GLN A 137 5.65 -10.24 -10.09
N LEU A 138 5.94 -8.93 -9.94
CA LEU A 138 4.91 -7.91 -9.72
C LEU A 138 3.92 -7.83 -10.89
N LEU A 139 4.42 -7.96 -12.13
CA LEU A 139 3.58 -7.96 -13.33
C LEU A 139 2.67 -9.18 -13.39
N VAL A 140 3.17 -10.37 -13.07
CA VAL A 140 2.35 -11.59 -13.01
C VAL A 140 1.17 -11.39 -12.06
N PHE A 141 1.40 -10.80 -10.89
CA PHE A 141 0.34 -10.60 -9.91
C PHE A 141 -0.69 -9.55 -10.32
N ILE A 142 -0.26 -8.37 -10.81
CA ILE A 142 -1.21 -7.33 -11.20
C ILE A 142 -1.98 -7.69 -12.48
N CYS A 143 -1.38 -8.46 -13.40
CA CYS A 143 -2.04 -8.91 -14.61
C CYS A 143 -2.92 -10.16 -14.37
N SER A 144 -2.81 -10.80 -13.19
CA SER A 144 -3.55 -12.00 -12.81
C SER A 144 -4.33 -11.82 -11.52
N THR A 145 -4.97 -10.67 -11.32
CA THR A 145 -5.74 -10.39 -10.09
C THR A 145 -6.83 -11.43 -9.79
N HIS A 146 -7.31 -12.13 -10.82
CA HIS A 146 -8.27 -13.24 -10.71
C HIS A 146 -7.70 -14.51 -10.05
N TYR A 147 -6.39 -14.59 -9.82
CA TYR A 147 -5.77 -15.67 -9.04
C TYR A 147 -5.90 -15.48 -7.52
N PHE A 148 -6.22 -14.28 -7.07
CA PHE A 148 -6.32 -13.96 -5.65
C PHE A 148 -7.79 -13.83 -5.21
N ASN A 149 -8.08 -14.32 -4.01
CA ASN A 149 -9.34 -14.04 -3.33
C ASN A 149 -9.27 -12.67 -2.64
N ASN A 150 -8.13 -12.34 -2.03
CA ASN A 150 -7.92 -11.04 -1.40
C ASN A 150 -7.63 -9.92 -2.42
N LYS A 151 -8.63 -9.06 -2.65
CA LYS A 151 -8.54 -7.90 -3.54
C LYS A 151 -7.53 -6.84 -3.09
N PHE A 152 -7.15 -6.80 -1.80
CA PHE A 152 -6.19 -5.82 -1.27
C PHE A 152 -4.75 -6.12 -1.67
N LEU A 153 -4.43 -7.35 -2.08
CA LEU A 153 -3.08 -7.68 -2.58
C LEU A 153 -2.75 -6.87 -3.84
N ALA A 154 -3.71 -6.72 -4.76
CA ALA A 154 -3.55 -5.89 -5.94
C ALA A 154 -3.28 -4.43 -5.59
N ALA A 155 -3.92 -3.90 -4.53
CA ALA A 155 -3.67 -2.54 -4.05
C ALA A 155 -2.22 -2.35 -3.57
N LYS A 156 -1.66 -3.32 -2.83
CA LYS A 156 -0.25 -3.27 -2.40
C LYS A 156 0.71 -3.37 -3.57
N ILE A 157 0.42 -4.20 -4.57
CA ILE A 157 1.23 -4.28 -5.80
C ILE A 157 1.22 -2.94 -6.54
N VAL A 158 0.05 -2.30 -6.65
CA VAL A 158 -0.09 -0.95 -7.20
C VAL A 158 0.71 0.08 -6.38
N GLU A 159 0.74 -0.01 -5.05
CA GLU A 159 1.59 0.84 -4.21
C GLU A 159 3.07 0.68 -4.57
N VAL A 160 3.56 -0.57 -4.70
CA VAL A 160 4.95 -0.84 -5.11
C VAL A 160 5.24 -0.27 -6.50
N LEU A 161 4.38 -0.52 -7.49
CA LEU A 161 4.53 0.01 -8.85
C LEU A 161 4.53 1.53 -8.89
N PHE A 162 3.68 2.18 -8.09
CA PHE A 162 3.66 3.62 -7.91
C PHE A 162 4.96 4.14 -7.29
N MET A 163 5.47 3.47 -6.25
CA MET A 163 6.69 3.90 -5.56
C MET A 163 7.92 3.87 -6.47
N VAL A 164 7.99 2.92 -7.42
CA VAL A 164 9.11 2.83 -8.36
C VAL A 164 8.97 3.75 -9.57
N CYS A 165 7.84 4.44 -9.76
CA CYS A 165 7.70 5.42 -10.83
C CYS A 165 8.79 6.53 -10.71
N PRO A 166 9.37 6.99 -11.82
CA PRO A 166 10.48 7.96 -11.78
C PRO A 166 10.13 9.30 -11.10
N ALA A 167 8.87 9.71 -11.19
CA ALA A 167 8.35 10.92 -10.54
C ALA A 167 8.25 10.80 -9.00
N ILE A 168 8.26 9.58 -8.46
CA ILE A 168 8.12 9.28 -7.03
C ILE A 168 9.48 8.94 -6.43
N LEU A 169 10.21 8.00 -7.04
CA LEU A 169 11.54 7.58 -6.62
C LEU A 169 12.50 7.57 -7.81
N PRO A 170 13.22 8.67 -8.08
CA PRO A 170 14.16 8.75 -9.20
C PRO A 170 15.24 7.67 -9.17
N ALA A 171 15.66 7.22 -7.98
CA ALA A 171 16.63 6.14 -7.81
C ALA A 171 16.14 4.78 -8.34
N ALA A 172 14.82 4.57 -8.45
CA ALA A 172 14.23 3.34 -8.95
C ALA A 172 14.05 3.31 -10.48
N TYR A 173 14.60 4.29 -11.22
CA TYR A 173 14.41 4.40 -12.67
C TYR A 173 14.74 3.10 -13.43
N GLN A 174 15.83 2.41 -13.09
CA GLN A 174 16.19 1.15 -13.75
C GLN A 174 15.19 0.03 -13.46
N PHE A 175 14.68 -0.05 -12.22
CA PHE A 175 13.64 -1.01 -11.87
C PHE A 175 12.34 -0.73 -12.63
N HIS A 176 11.95 0.55 -12.73
CA HIS A 176 10.81 0.96 -13.54
C HIS A 176 10.97 0.57 -15.01
N LEU A 177 12.16 0.78 -15.60
CA LEU A 177 12.46 0.34 -16.97
C LEU A 177 12.32 -1.17 -17.11
N SER A 178 12.77 -1.97 -16.14
CA SER A 178 12.58 -3.42 -16.15
C SER A 178 11.11 -3.84 -16.13
N VAL A 179 10.26 -3.10 -15.41
CA VAL A 179 8.80 -3.32 -15.43
C VAL A 179 8.23 -3.00 -16.82
N ILE A 180 8.42 -1.78 -17.31
CA ILE A 180 7.70 -1.30 -18.50
C ILE A 180 8.20 -1.94 -19.81
N ASN A 181 9.45 -2.40 -19.86
CA ASN A 181 10.01 -3.06 -21.03
C ASN A 181 9.69 -4.57 -21.08
N SER A 182 9.01 -5.11 -20.06
CA SER A 182 8.53 -6.49 -20.11
C SER A 182 7.46 -6.65 -21.21
N PRO A 183 7.50 -7.73 -22.01
CA PRO A 183 6.44 -8.04 -22.98
C PRO A 183 5.06 -8.12 -22.32
N LEU A 184 5.00 -8.70 -21.11
CA LEU A 184 3.75 -8.82 -20.35
C LEU A 184 3.20 -7.44 -19.98
N ALA A 185 4.07 -6.49 -19.61
CA ALA A 185 3.63 -5.14 -19.28
C ALA A 185 3.07 -4.41 -20.50
N THR A 186 3.75 -4.53 -21.64
CA THR A 186 3.38 -3.86 -22.89
C THR A 186 2.00 -4.30 -23.40
N ASP A 187 1.63 -5.56 -23.16
CA ASP A 187 0.34 -6.14 -23.55
C ASP A 187 -0.75 -5.96 -22.48
N ARG A 188 -0.44 -6.22 -21.20
CA ARG A 188 -1.46 -6.44 -20.17
C ARG A 188 -1.49 -5.42 -19.05
N LEU A 189 -0.43 -4.65 -18.80
CA LEU A 189 -0.37 -3.79 -17.61
C LEU A 189 -1.46 -2.72 -17.64
N PHE A 190 -1.58 -1.97 -18.73
CA PHE A 190 -2.58 -0.90 -18.83
C PHE A 190 -4.02 -1.42 -18.75
N PRO A 191 -4.45 -2.43 -19.53
CA PRO A 191 -5.79 -3.01 -19.39
C PRO A 191 -6.08 -3.56 -17.99
N SER A 192 -5.09 -4.19 -17.34
CA SER A 192 -5.25 -4.75 -15.99
C SER A 192 -5.47 -3.65 -14.95
N LEU A 193 -4.73 -2.54 -15.06
CA LEU A 193 -4.90 -1.38 -14.18
C LEU A 193 -6.22 -0.64 -14.43
N VAL A 194 -6.69 -0.53 -15.69
CA VAL A 194 -8.02 0.01 -16.03
C VAL A 194 -9.11 -0.80 -15.33
N LYS A 195 -9.06 -2.13 -15.46
CA LYS A 195 -10.01 -3.03 -14.81
C LYS A 195 -9.96 -2.89 -13.28
N PHE A 196 -8.75 -2.91 -12.71
CA PHE A 196 -8.58 -2.79 -11.26
C PHE A 196 -9.10 -1.44 -10.73
N TYR A 197 -8.85 -0.34 -11.44
CA TYR A 197 -9.38 0.99 -11.10
C TYR A 197 -10.90 0.98 -10.92
N ALA A 198 -11.61 0.28 -11.81
CA ALA A 198 -13.06 0.16 -11.78
C ALA A 198 -13.56 -0.79 -10.68
N ASP A 199 -12.81 -1.85 -10.35
CA ASP A 199 -13.21 -2.87 -9.38
C ASP A 199 -13.02 -2.45 -7.91
N VAL A 200 -12.11 -1.50 -7.65
CA VAL A 200 -11.86 -0.92 -6.32
C VAL A 200 -13.09 -0.21 -5.72
N GLU A 201 -14.12 0.11 -6.51
CA GLU A 201 -15.38 0.70 -6.01
C GLU A 201 -16.21 -0.28 -5.13
N SER A 202 -15.94 -1.59 -5.20
CA SER A 202 -16.84 -2.66 -4.72
C SER A 202 -16.53 -3.29 -3.36
N THR A 203 -15.63 -2.73 -2.54
CA THR A 203 -15.09 -3.43 -1.35
C THR A 203 -15.86 -3.23 -0.03
N GLY A 204 -16.73 -2.20 0.09
CA GLY A 204 -17.81 -2.14 1.08
C GLY A 204 -17.52 -1.81 2.55
N ALA A 205 -16.30 -1.42 2.97
CA ALA A 205 -16.00 -1.05 4.37
C ALA A 205 -15.66 0.44 4.59
N SER A 206 -15.98 0.99 5.77
CA SER A 206 -15.99 2.44 6.06
C SER A 206 -14.62 3.14 6.07
N THR A 207 -13.51 2.43 6.23
CA THR A 207 -12.14 2.96 6.08
C THR A 207 -11.66 2.99 4.63
N GLU A 208 -12.34 2.27 3.72
CA GLU A 208 -11.92 2.10 2.31
C GLU A 208 -12.14 3.34 1.45
N PHE A 209 -12.95 4.29 1.91
CA PHE A 209 -13.24 5.49 1.13
C PHE A 209 -11.97 6.31 0.82
N TYR A 210 -11.03 6.36 1.77
CA TYR A 210 -9.74 7.03 1.55
C TYR A 210 -8.75 6.15 0.79
N ASP A 211 -8.82 4.84 0.96
CA ASP A 211 -7.94 3.90 0.27
C ASP A 211 -8.22 3.85 -1.23
N LYS A 212 -9.48 3.95 -1.67
CA LYS A 212 -9.79 3.94 -3.11
C LYS A 212 -9.16 5.11 -3.87
N PHE A 213 -9.24 6.32 -3.34
CA PHE A 213 -8.67 7.49 -3.99
C PHE A 213 -7.14 7.44 -4.01
N ASN A 214 -6.52 6.89 -2.95
CA ASN A 214 -5.08 6.66 -2.92
C ASN A 214 -4.66 5.64 -3.99
N ILE A 215 -5.38 4.51 -4.10
CA ILE A 215 -5.12 3.50 -5.13
C ILE A 215 -5.30 4.08 -6.54
N ARG A 216 -6.39 4.81 -6.77
CA ARG A 216 -6.68 5.47 -8.05
C ARG A 216 -5.63 6.50 -8.42
N ARG A 217 -5.15 7.28 -7.45
CA ARG A 217 -4.03 8.19 -7.64
C ARG A 217 -2.77 7.45 -8.05
N SER A 218 -2.43 6.36 -7.34
CA SER A 218 -1.28 5.53 -7.68
C SER A 218 -1.36 5.01 -9.11
N ILE A 219 -2.53 4.54 -9.54
CA ILE A 219 -2.78 4.10 -10.92
C ILE A 219 -2.59 5.26 -11.92
N GLN A 220 -3.11 6.45 -11.65
CA GLN A 220 -2.97 7.61 -12.54
C GLN A 220 -1.50 8.03 -12.73
N VAL A 221 -0.70 7.99 -11.65
CA VAL A 221 0.74 8.24 -11.73
C VAL A 221 1.46 7.17 -12.55
N ILE A 222 1.06 5.89 -12.39
CA ILE A 222 1.57 4.81 -13.23
C ILE A 222 1.21 5.08 -14.70
N PHE A 223 -0.04 5.40 -15.02
CA PHE A 223 -0.47 5.75 -16.39
C PHE A 223 0.34 6.89 -16.98
N ARG A 224 0.60 7.94 -16.19
CA ARG A 224 1.42 9.06 -16.63
C ARG A 224 2.85 8.61 -16.97
N SER A 225 3.45 7.73 -16.17
CA SER A 225 4.79 7.18 -16.45
C SER A 225 4.80 6.30 -17.71
N LEU A 226 3.76 5.51 -17.95
CA LEU A 226 3.63 4.72 -19.17
C LEU A 226 3.51 5.63 -20.41
N TRP A 227 2.75 6.72 -20.32
CA TRP A 227 2.51 7.65 -21.42
C TRP A 227 3.76 8.38 -21.95
N GLU A 228 4.86 8.38 -21.17
CA GLU A 228 6.15 8.91 -21.62
C GLU A 228 6.76 8.06 -22.74
N SER A 229 6.43 6.77 -22.81
CA SER A 229 6.85 5.87 -23.88
C SER A 229 5.92 5.96 -25.09
N THR A 230 6.52 6.05 -26.28
CA THR A 230 5.79 6.09 -27.57
C THR A 230 5.01 4.81 -27.84
N ILE A 231 5.53 3.66 -27.43
CA ILE A 231 4.89 2.35 -27.59
C ILE A 231 3.62 2.29 -26.73
N TYR A 232 3.72 2.65 -25.45
CA TYR A 232 2.57 2.69 -24.56
C TYR A 232 1.53 3.71 -25.00
N ARG A 233 1.94 4.89 -25.48
CA ARG A 233 0.99 5.87 -26.05
C ARG A 233 0.17 5.26 -27.19
N SER A 234 0.84 4.58 -28.12
CA SER A 234 0.15 3.91 -29.23
C SER A 234 -0.82 2.83 -28.74
N ASN A 235 -0.40 2.00 -27.78
CA ASN A 235 -1.22 0.91 -27.24
C ASN A 235 -2.42 1.44 -26.45
N ILE A 236 -2.22 2.43 -25.58
CA ILE A 236 -3.28 3.06 -24.79
C ILE A 236 -4.30 3.74 -25.71
N THR A 237 -3.85 4.50 -26.70
CA THR A 237 -4.73 5.15 -27.68
C THR A 237 -5.55 4.12 -28.46
N SER A 238 -4.93 3.01 -28.87
CA SER A 238 -5.64 1.93 -29.57
C SER A 238 -6.70 1.29 -28.68
N TYR A 239 -6.32 0.93 -27.45
CA TYR A 239 -7.22 0.35 -26.45
C TYR A 239 -8.39 1.28 -26.08
N ALA A 240 -8.13 2.58 -25.94
CA ALA A 240 -9.15 3.58 -25.63
C ALA A 240 -10.16 3.70 -26.78
N ARG A 241 -9.70 3.74 -28.03
CA ARG A 241 -10.58 3.86 -29.22
C ARG A 241 -11.50 2.67 -29.43
N GLU A 242 -11.18 1.50 -28.90
CA GLU A 242 -12.06 0.34 -28.94
C GLU A 242 -13.36 0.55 -28.15
N CYS A 243 -13.40 1.53 -27.24
CA CYS A 243 -14.58 1.86 -26.42
C CYS A 243 -15.17 0.62 -25.73
N SER A 244 -14.31 -0.28 -25.23
CA SER A 244 -14.77 -1.48 -24.54
C SER A 244 -15.62 -1.11 -23.31
N PRO A 245 -16.62 -1.94 -22.92
CA PRO A 245 -17.45 -1.66 -21.76
C PRO A 245 -16.64 -1.41 -20.47
N ASP A 246 -15.52 -2.13 -20.31
CA ASP A 246 -14.62 -1.95 -19.17
C ASP A 246 -13.92 -0.57 -19.20
N PHE A 247 -13.50 -0.11 -20.38
CA PHE A 247 -12.89 1.21 -20.53
C PHE A 247 -13.90 2.35 -20.34
N ILE A 248 -15.12 2.22 -20.88
CA ILE A 248 -16.19 3.20 -20.65
C ILE A 248 -16.56 3.27 -19.16
N ARG A 249 -16.67 2.11 -18.49
CA ARG A 249 -16.86 2.07 -17.03
C ARG A 249 -15.72 2.79 -16.29
N PHE A 250 -14.47 2.57 -16.69
CA PHE A 250 -13.32 3.28 -16.13
C PHE A 250 -13.43 4.79 -16.32
N VAL A 251 -13.69 5.29 -17.53
CA VAL A 251 -13.86 6.72 -17.82
C VAL A 251 -14.96 7.33 -16.95
N ASN A 252 -16.11 6.65 -16.84
CA ASN A 252 -17.21 7.10 -15.99
C ASN A 252 -16.81 7.18 -14.51
N MET A 253 -16.02 6.23 -14.00
CA MET A 253 -15.49 6.29 -12.63
C MET A 253 -14.54 7.47 -12.43
N VAL A 254 -13.65 7.74 -13.40
CA VAL A 254 -12.73 8.88 -13.34
C VAL A 254 -13.51 10.21 -13.34
N ILE A 255 -14.57 10.33 -14.16
CA ILE A 255 -15.43 11.53 -14.21
C ILE A 255 -16.15 11.73 -12.87
N ASN A 256 -16.77 10.67 -12.34
CA ASN A 256 -17.47 10.73 -11.05
C ASN A 256 -16.54 11.15 -9.91
N ASP A 257 -15.32 10.60 -9.88
CA ASP A 257 -14.30 10.99 -8.91
C ASP A 257 -13.88 12.45 -9.05
N ALA A 258 -13.67 12.91 -10.27
CA ALA A 258 -13.32 14.31 -10.53
C ALA A 258 -14.40 15.27 -10.01
N THR A 259 -15.67 14.96 -10.25
CA THR A 259 -16.80 15.75 -9.73
C THR A 259 -16.84 15.73 -8.21
N TYR A 260 -16.78 14.55 -7.60
CA TYR A 260 -16.82 14.40 -6.14
C TYR A 260 -15.67 15.15 -5.45
N LEU A 261 -14.43 14.95 -5.94
CA LEU A 261 -13.25 15.56 -5.34
C LEU A 261 -13.25 17.08 -5.49
N LEU A 262 -13.77 17.60 -6.60
CA LEU A 262 -13.92 19.04 -6.80
C LEU A 262 -14.91 19.62 -5.78
N ASP A 263 -16.09 19.03 -5.62
CA ASP A 263 -17.10 19.49 -4.68
C ASP A 263 -16.59 19.45 -3.23
N GLU A 264 -16.00 18.33 -2.81
CA GLU A 264 -15.42 18.19 -1.46
C GLU A 264 -14.28 19.17 -1.22
N SER A 265 -13.43 19.40 -2.23
CA SER A 265 -12.34 20.37 -2.11
C SER A 265 -12.86 21.80 -1.90
N LEU A 266 -13.94 22.19 -2.57
CA LEU A 266 -14.56 23.51 -2.40
C LEU A 266 -15.24 23.66 -1.04
N LEU A 267 -15.94 22.62 -0.56
CA LEU A 267 -16.55 22.60 0.77
C LEU A 267 -15.50 22.74 1.88
N ALA A 268 -14.40 21.99 1.77
CA ALA A 268 -13.34 22.05 2.76
C ALA A 268 -12.53 23.37 2.67
N LEU A 269 -12.33 23.94 1.47
CA LEU A 269 -11.77 25.29 1.32
C LEU A 269 -12.64 26.37 1.99
N LYS A 270 -13.97 26.27 1.85
CA LYS A 270 -14.89 27.15 2.56
C LYS A 270 -14.76 26.98 4.08
N LYS A 271 -14.72 25.74 4.59
CA LYS A 271 -14.52 25.46 6.02
C LYS A 271 -13.20 26.04 6.54
N ILE A 272 -12.12 25.92 5.77
CA ILE A 272 -10.82 26.54 6.09
C ILE A 272 -10.99 28.05 6.22
N HIS A 273 -11.59 28.69 5.22
CA HIS A 273 -11.80 30.14 5.21
C HIS A 273 -12.67 30.62 6.37
N ASP A 274 -13.76 29.91 6.69
CA ASP A 274 -14.66 30.27 7.78
C ASP A 274 -13.95 30.19 9.15
N ILE A 275 -13.14 29.14 9.37
CA ILE A 275 -12.39 28.98 10.63
C ILE A 275 -11.26 30.03 10.72
N GLU A 276 -10.50 30.24 9.66
CA GLU A 276 -9.41 31.24 9.64
C GLU A 276 -9.95 32.66 9.86
N SER A 277 -11.06 33.01 9.21
CA SER A 277 -11.74 34.30 9.40
C SER A 277 -12.25 34.47 10.84
N LEU A 278 -12.77 33.40 11.46
CA LEU A 278 -13.16 33.43 12.86
C LEU A 278 -11.95 33.67 13.77
N LYS A 279 -10.80 33.03 13.51
CA LYS A 279 -9.55 33.22 14.27
C LYS A 279 -9.02 34.65 14.21
N GLU A 280 -9.24 35.34 13.09
CA GLU A 280 -8.85 36.75 12.92
C GLU A 280 -9.83 37.73 13.58
N SER A 281 -11.03 37.26 13.94
CA SER A 281 -12.05 38.07 14.60
C SER A 281 -11.86 38.14 16.12
N ASN A 282 -12.42 39.18 16.74
CA ASN A 282 -12.49 39.29 18.20
C ASN A 282 -13.37 38.20 18.84
N GLU A 283 -14.19 37.48 18.05
CA GLU A 283 -15.06 36.40 18.54
C GLU A 283 -14.27 35.15 18.93
N TRP A 284 -13.09 34.93 18.34
CA TRP A 284 -12.23 33.79 18.69
C TRP A 284 -11.85 33.77 20.16
N SER A 285 -11.52 34.95 20.71
CA SER A 285 -11.16 35.15 22.12
C SER A 285 -12.30 34.82 23.08
N ASN A 286 -13.55 34.87 22.59
CA ASN A 286 -14.74 34.60 23.39
C ASN A 286 -15.10 33.10 23.42
N LEU A 287 -14.45 32.27 22.59
CA LEU A 287 -14.67 30.82 22.56
C LEU A 287 -13.92 30.14 23.72
N GLY A 288 -14.55 29.12 24.29
CA GLY A 288 -13.91 28.25 25.28
C GLY A 288 -12.71 27.51 24.70
N ASP A 289 -11.79 27.08 25.57
CA ASP A 289 -10.58 26.37 25.15
C ASP A 289 -10.90 25.07 24.37
N GLU A 290 -11.91 24.32 24.81
CA GLU A 290 -12.36 23.09 24.12
C GLU A 290 -12.87 23.37 22.70
N GLU A 291 -13.69 24.42 22.52
CA GLU A 291 -14.23 24.77 21.21
C GLU A 291 -13.15 25.27 20.26
N ARG A 292 -12.17 26.03 20.79
CA ARG A 292 -10.99 26.43 20.01
C ARG A 292 -10.19 25.23 19.54
N GLN A 293 -9.93 24.27 20.42
CA GLN A 293 -9.21 23.04 20.06
C GLN A 293 -9.95 22.26 18.96
N MET A 294 -11.27 22.06 19.11
CA MET A 294 -12.06 21.35 18.08
C MET A 294 -12.00 22.04 16.71
N LYS A 295 -12.04 23.38 16.67
CA LYS A 295 -11.93 24.14 15.41
C LYS A 295 -10.52 24.08 14.83
N GLU A 296 -9.48 24.05 15.65
CA GLU A 296 -8.11 23.88 15.18
C GLU A 296 -7.86 22.49 14.59
N ASP A 297 -8.36 21.44 15.24
CA ASP A 297 -8.28 20.07 14.72
C ASP A 297 -9.03 19.95 13.39
N ALA A 298 -10.24 20.51 13.32
CA ALA A 298 -11.05 20.55 12.11
C ALA A 298 -10.38 21.34 10.97
N LEU A 299 -9.62 22.39 11.29
CA LEU A 299 -8.84 23.17 10.32
C LEU A 299 -7.68 22.35 9.76
N LEU A 300 -6.94 21.66 10.63
CA LEU A 300 -5.82 20.80 10.22
C LEU A 300 -6.29 19.66 9.31
N GLU A 301 -7.39 19.00 9.69
CA GLU A 301 -8.00 17.94 8.89
C GLU A 301 -8.48 18.45 7.53
N ALA A 302 -9.16 19.60 7.49
CA ALA A 302 -9.63 20.20 6.24
C ALA A 302 -8.45 20.55 5.31
N LYS A 303 -7.37 21.16 5.85
CA LYS A 303 -6.16 21.48 5.08
C LYS A 303 -5.50 20.23 4.49
N ARG A 304 -5.38 19.17 5.28
CA ARG A 304 -4.82 17.89 4.82
C ARG A 304 -5.68 17.27 3.71
N SER A 305 -6.99 17.26 3.89
CA SER A 305 -7.93 16.66 2.94
C SER A 305 -7.95 17.40 1.60
N VAL A 306 -8.10 18.73 1.63
CA VAL A 306 -8.07 19.58 0.41
C VAL A 306 -6.78 19.37 -0.37
N ARG A 307 -5.63 19.34 0.30
CA ARG A 307 -4.35 19.12 -0.38
C ARG A 307 -4.36 17.79 -1.14
N ASN A 308 -4.82 16.72 -0.52
CA ASN A 308 -4.86 15.40 -1.14
C ASN A 308 -5.83 15.36 -2.33
N TRP A 309 -7.04 15.91 -2.17
CA TRP A 309 -8.05 15.96 -3.22
C TRP A 309 -7.63 16.80 -4.43
N LEU A 310 -7.00 17.96 -4.21
CA LEU A 310 -6.54 18.82 -5.30
C LEU A 310 -5.38 18.20 -6.09
N ILE A 311 -4.49 17.45 -5.42
CA ILE A 311 -3.43 16.68 -6.12
C ILE A 311 -4.07 15.64 -7.04
N LEU A 312 -5.04 14.86 -6.53
CA LEU A 312 -5.74 13.86 -7.34
C LEU A 312 -6.56 14.50 -8.47
N GLY A 313 -7.21 15.63 -8.21
CA GLY A 313 -7.92 16.40 -9.22
C GLY A 313 -7.01 16.86 -10.36
N ARG A 314 -5.79 17.33 -10.02
CA ARG A 314 -4.77 17.66 -11.04
C ARG A 314 -4.36 16.42 -11.85
N ASP A 315 -4.01 15.32 -11.18
CA ASP A 315 -3.58 14.08 -11.84
C ASP A 315 -4.69 13.55 -12.79
N THR A 316 -5.96 13.73 -12.39
CA THR A 316 -7.15 13.37 -13.18
C THR A 316 -7.35 14.28 -14.40
N LEU A 317 -7.18 15.59 -14.25
CA LEU A 317 -7.24 16.52 -15.39
C LEU A 317 -6.11 16.28 -16.39
N ASP A 318 -4.91 15.97 -15.90
CA ASP A 318 -3.78 15.59 -16.74
C ASP A 318 -4.10 14.31 -17.54
N LEU A 319 -4.71 13.29 -16.91
CA LEU A 319 -5.23 12.08 -17.56
C LEU A 319 -6.22 12.39 -18.68
N PHE A 320 -7.23 13.22 -18.40
CA PHE A 320 -8.19 13.61 -19.44
C PHE A 320 -7.55 14.36 -20.59
N THR A 321 -6.60 15.24 -20.31
CA THR A 321 -5.94 16.06 -21.33
C THR A 321 -5.26 15.20 -22.38
N TYR A 322 -4.48 14.20 -21.97
CA TYR A 322 -3.78 13.36 -22.96
C TYR A 322 -4.68 12.28 -23.59
N LEU A 323 -5.65 11.73 -22.85
CA LEU A 323 -6.58 10.76 -23.43
C LEU A 323 -7.48 11.41 -24.48
N THR A 324 -8.07 12.57 -24.18
CA THR A 324 -8.96 13.27 -25.13
C THR A 324 -8.22 13.83 -26.35
N ALA A 325 -6.93 14.14 -26.22
CA ALA A 325 -6.12 14.59 -27.35
C ALA A 325 -5.93 13.50 -28.41
N ASP A 326 -5.73 12.25 -27.97
CA ASP A 326 -5.38 11.13 -28.86
C ASP A 326 -6.53 10.13 -29.10
N ALA A 327 -7.49 10.02 -28.17
CA ALA A 327 -8.65 9.11 -28.22
C ALA A 327 -9.90 9.78 -27.59
N PRO A 328 -10.53 10.75 -28.30
CA PRO A 328 -11.70 11.46 -27.79
C PRO A 328 -13.01 10.65 -27.82
N GLU A 329 -13.08 9.57 -28.60
CA GLU A 329 -14.30 8.79 -28.84
C GLU A 329 -15.01 8.29 -27.56
N PRO A 330 -14.29 7.77 -26.54
CA PRO A 330 -14.87 7.30 -25.28
C PRO A 330 -15.59 8.39 -24.48
N PHE A 331 -15.34 9.67 -24.78
CA PHE A 331 -15.93 10.82 -24.09
C PHE A 331 -17.16 11.39 -24.80
N TYR A 332 -17.54 10.80 -25.93
CA TYR A 332 -18.75 11.17 -26.68
C TYR A 332 -19.94 10.25 -26.37
N GLU A 333 -19.70 9.11 -25.75
CA GLU A 333 -20.77 8.18 -25.38
C GLU A 333 -21.61 8.75 -24.22
N PRO A 334 -22.95 8.73 -24.35
CA PRO A 334 -23.86 9.37 -23.40
C PRO A 334 -24.04 8.64 -22.06
#